data_AF-A0A520CFH5-F1
#
_entry.id   AF-A0A520CFH5-F1
#
_cell.length_a   1.000
_cell.length_b   1.000
_cell.length_c   1.000
_cell.angle_alpha   90.00
_cell.angle_beta   90.00
_cell.angle_gamma   90.00
#
_symmetry.space_group_name_H-M   'P 1'
#
loop_
_entity.id
_entity.type
_entity.pdbx_description
1 polymer ?
#
loop_
_entity_poly.entity_id
_entity_poly.type
_entity_poly.pdbx_seq_one_letter_code
_entity_poly.pdbx_strand_id
1 'polypeptide(L)' 'MFIISLHIVEAAEELQQKSNVDFLYLPTIMNRTVPEYTYTLKKGVTDDRHGMIIINNEKILDILKNGLKQKIKA' A
#
# COMPACT_ATOMS: atom_id res chain seq x y z
N MET A 1 -24.42 7.55 -6.20
CA MET A 1 -23.15 6.83 -6.40
C MET A 1 -22.22 7.21 -5.27
N PHE A 2 -21.66 6.21 -4.58
CA PHE A 2 -20.72 6.41 -3.46
C PHE A 2 -19.36 5.81 -3.84
N ILE A 3 -18.29 6.42 -3.35
CA ILE A 3 -16.92 5.94 -3.52
C ILE A 3 -16.33 5.81 -2.13
N ILE A 4 -15.78 4.63 -1.83
CA ILE A 4 -15.19 4.31 -0.53
C ILE A 4 -13.77 3.80 -0.78
N SER A 5 -12.79 4.39 -0.13
CA SER A 5 -11.39 3.93 -0.15
C SER A 5 -11.07 3.20 1.15
N LEU A 6 -10.56 1.97 1.06
CA LEU A 6 -10.33 1.09 2.20
C LEU A 6 -9.03 0.29 2.02
N HIS A 7 -8.33 0.00 3.12
CA HIS A 7 -7.13 -0.84 3.15
C HIS A 7 -7.37 -2.28 3.67
N ILE A 8 -8.58 -2.58 4.15
CA ILE A 8 -9.01 -3.90 4.63
C ILE A 8 -9.43 -4.72 3.40
N VAL A 9 -8.53 -5.57 2.93
CA VAL A 9 -8.72 -6.40 1.73
C VAL A 9 -9.75 -7.50 1.99
N GLU A 10 -9.81 -7.98 3.23
CA GLU A 10 -10.74 -9.01 3.72
C GLU A 10 -12.20 -8.60 3.55
N ALA A 11 -12.50 -7.29 3.66
CA ALA A 11 -13.84 -6.78 3.44
C ALA A 11 -14.30 -6.96 1.98
N ALA A 12 -13.36 -7.01 1.02
CA ALA A 12 -13.70 -7.23 -0.37
C ALA A 12 -14.19 -8.65 -0.65
N GLU A 13 -13.73 -9.65 0.11
CA GLU A 13 -14.20 -11.03 -0.04
C GLU A 13 -15.68 -11.17 0.33
N GLU A 14 -16.08 -10.55 1.45
CA GLU A 14 -17.47 -10.50 1.90
C GLU A 14 -18.37 -9.71 0.95
N LEU A 15 -17.87 -8.56 0.46
CA LEU A 15 -18.64 -7.63 -0.35
C LEU A 15 -18.76 -8.07 -1.83
N GLN A 16 -17.87 -8.92 -2.33
CA GLN A 16 -17.94 -9.48 -3.70
C GLN A 16 -19.23 -10.27 -3.96
N GLN A 17 -19.91 -10.74 -2.90
CA GLN A 17 -21.21 -11.41 -3.03
C GLN A 17 -22.36 -10.45 -3.38
N LYS A 18 -22.14 -9.13 -3.35
CA LYS A 18 -23.15 -8.11 -3.64
C LYS A 18 -23.01 -7.63 -5.08
N SER A 19 -24.08 -7.75 -5.87
CA SER A 19 -24.10 -7.38 -7.28
C SER A 19 -24.07 -5.87 -7.55
N ASN A 20 -24.24 -5.04 -6.52
CA ASN A 20 -24.26 -3.58 -6.60
C ASN A 20 -22.96 -2.93 -6.12
N VAL A 21 -21.88 -3.70 -5.99
CA VAL A 21 -20.57 -3.21 -5.55
C VAL A 21 -19.53 -3.55 -6.61
N ASP A 22 -18.89 -2.52 -7.15
CA ASP A 22 -17.73 -2.65 -8.03
C ASP A 22 -16.43 -2.44 -7.25
N PHE A 23 -15.42 -3.25 -7.55
CA PHE A 23 -14.09 -3.12 -6.96
C PHE A 23 -13.13 -2.49 -7.95
N LEU A 24 -12.46 -1.43 -7.51
CA LEU A 24 -11.45 -0.71 -8.25
C LEU A 24 -10.24 -0.46 -7.36
N TYR A 25 -9.04 -0.48 -7.95
CA TYR A 25 -7.81 -0.13 -7.26
C TYR A 25 -6.90 0.71 -8.17
N LEU A 26 -5.94 1.40 -7.56
CA LEU A 26 -4.89 2.14 -8.26
C LEU A 26 -3.62 1.27 -8.26
N PRO A 27 -3.19 0.73 -9.40
CA PRO A 27 -2.03 -0.15 -9.47
C PRO A 27 -0.73 0.63 -9.29
N THR A 28 0.20 0.02 -8.57
CA THR A 28 1.61 0.41 -8.53
C THR A 28 2.37 -0.44 -9.55
N ILE A 29 3.17 0.19 -10.41
CA ILE A 29 4.07 -0.51 -11.32
C ILE A 29 5.49 -0.41 -10.75
N MET A 30 6.23 -1.52 -10.74
CA MET A 30 7.62 -1.51 -10.28
C MET A 30 8.56 -1.20 -11.44
N ASN A 31 9.21 -0.03 -11.40
CA ASN A 31 10.36 0.26 -12.24
C ASN A 31 11.64 -0.09 -11.48
N ARG A 32 12.11 -1.33 -11.66
CA ARG A 32 13.19 -1.93 -10.85
C ARG A 32 12.80 -1.93 -9.37
N THR A 33 13.45 -1.10 -8.56
CA THR A 33 13.17 -0.95 -7.12
C THR A 33 12.31 0.27 -6.81
N VAL A 34 11.97 1.10 -7.81
CA VAL A 34 11.20 2.33 -7.61
C VAL A 34 9.73 2.07 -7.94
N PRO A 35 8.80 2.32 -7.00
CA PRO A 35 7.38 2.24 -7.29
C PRO A 35 6.95 3.43 -8.17
N GLU A 36 6.18 3.15 -9.21
CA GLU A 36 5.55 4.12 -10.09
C GLU A 36 4.03 4.04 -9.93
N TYR A 37 3.43 5.18 -9.61
CA TYR A 37 1.98 5.27 -9.40
C TYR A 37 1.30 5.66 -10.70
N THR A 38 0.43 4.79 -11.21
CA THR A 38 -0.23 5.01 -12.51
C THR A 38 -1.37 6.03 -12.47
N TYR A 39 -1.86 6.34 -11.26
CA TYR A 39 -3.03 7.19 -11.01
C TYR A 39 -4.26 6.81 -11.86
N THR A 40 -4.36 5.54 -12.27
CA THR A 40 -5.41 5.05 -13.18
C THR A 40 -6.12 3.88 -12.54
N LEU A 41 -7.45 3.93 -12.47
CA LEU A 41 -8.24 2.85 -11.86
C LEU A 41 -8.22 1.59 -12.72
N LYS A 42 -8.01 0.44 -12.07
CA LYS A 42 -8.22 -0.90 -12.64
C LYS A 42 -9.28 -1.66 -11.86
N LYS A 43 -9.98 -2.56 -12.54
CA LYS A 43 -10.95 -3.47 -11.91
C LYS A 43 -10.24 -4.46 -10.99
N GLY A 44 -10.86 -4.71 -9.83
CA GLY A 44 -10.41 -5.69 -8.85
C GLY A 44 -9.97 -5.07 -7.53
N VAL A 45 -9.32 -5.90 -6.73
CA VAL A 45 -8.74 -5.56 -5.44
C VAL A 45 -7.23 -5.72 -5.58
N THR A 46 -6.46 -4.76 -5.08
CA THR A 46 -5.00 -4.84 -5.15
C THR A 46 -4.46 -5.93 -4.23
N ASP A 47 -3.41 -6.62 -4.66
CA ASP A 47 -2.59 -7.52 -3.85
C ASP A 47 -1.15 -6.99 -3.68
N ASP A 48 -0.93 -5.69 -3.95
CA ASP A 48 0.37 -5.03 -3.88
C ASP A 48 1.04 -5.21 -2.51
N ARG A 49 2.25 -5.80 -2.51
CA ARG A 49 3.07 -6.02 -1.31
C ARG A 49 4.43 -5.34 -1.43
N HIS A 50 4.43 -4.02 -1.57
CA HIS A 50 5.66 -3.23 -1.79
C HIS A 50 6.24 -2.62 -0.50
N GLY A 51 5.67 -2.93 0.67
CA GLY A 51 6.04 -2.28 1.95
C GLY A 51 7.53 -2.35 2.27
N MET A 52 8.16 -3.52 2.11
CA MET A 52 9.59 -3.67 2.40
C MET A 52 10.50 -2.91 1.42
N ILE A 53 10.08 -2.80 0.15
CA ILE A 53 10.82 -2.04 -0.86
C ILE A 53 10.78 -0.55 -0.51
N ILE A 54 9.61 -0.03 -0.10
CA ILE A 54 9.46 1.35 0.35
C ILE A 54 10.31 1.61 1.60
N ILE A 55 10.24 0.72 2.60
CA ILE A 55 11.05 0.79 3.83
C ILE A 55 12.55 0.89 3.50
N ASN A 56 13.01 0.11 2.53
CA ASN A 56 14.40 0.11 2.10
C ASN A 56 14.78 1.41 1.35
N ASN A 57 13.97 1.83 0.37
CA ASN A 57 14.24 3.02 -0.44
C ASN A 57 14.28 4.30 0.40
N GLU A 58 13.35 4.43 1.35
CA GLU A 58 13.21 5.61 2.23
C GLU A 58 14.17 5.55 3.44
N LYS A 59 15.04 4.52 3.53
CA LYS A 59 16.01 4.31 4.62
C LYS A 59 15.37 4.33 6.01
N ILE A 60 14.12 3.86 6.12
CA ILE A 60 13.37 3.89 7.39
C ILE A 60 14.10 3.10 8.48
N LEU A 61 14.71 1.96 8.14
CA LEU A 61 15.48 1.16 9.10
C LEU A 61 16.67 1.92 9.69
N ASP A 62 17.37 2.72 8.87
CA ASP A 62 18.48 3.54 9.33
C ASP A 62 18.01 4.66 10.25
N ILE A 63 16.89 5.31 9.89
CA ILE A 63 16.26 6.36 10.70
C ILE A 63 15.89 5.80 12.08
N LEU A 64 15.23 4.64 12.13
CA LEU A 64 14.86 3.97 13.38
C LEU A 64 16.09 3.62 14.22
N LYS A 65 17.13 3.02 13.60
CA LYS A 65 18.38 2.66 14.27
C LYS A 65 19.09 3.88 14.86
N ASN A 66 19.10 5.00 14.15
CA ASN A 66 19.75 6.23 14.61
C ASN A 66 18.94 6.95 15.68
N GLY A 67 17.60 6.94 15.60
CA GLY A 67 16.73 7.46 16.65
C GLY A 67 16.88 6.69 17.98
N LEU A 68 17.02 5.37 17.92
CA LEU A 68 17.30 4.53 19.09
C LEU A 68 18.65 4.88 19.73
N LYS A 69 19.69 5.16 18.94
CA LYS A 69 21.02 5.57 19.45
C LYS A 69 20.99 6.92 20.18
N GLN A 70 20.15 7.85 19.76
CA GLN A 70 20.02 9.15 20.43
C GLN A 70 19.36 9.00 21.82
N LYS A 71 18.40 8.08 21.95
CA LYS A 71 17.72 7.80 23.23
C LYS A 71 18.63 7.15 24.29
N ILE A 72 19.64 6.40 23.87
CA ILE A 72 20.60 5.71 24.78
C ILE A 72 21.71 6.66 25.26
N LYS A 73 21.92 7.78 24.56
CA LYS A 73 22.91 8.81 24.92
C LYS A 73 22.33 9.98 25.73
N ALA A 74 21.02 9.98 25.98
CA ALA A 74 20.30 11.00 26.75
C ALA A 74 20.10 10.55 28.20
#